data_AF-J9DPW8-F1
#
_entry.id   AF-J9DPW8-F1
#
_cell.length_a   1.000
_cell.length_b   1.000
_cell.length_c   1.000
_cell.angle_alpha   90.00
_cell.angle_beta   90.00
_cell.angle_gamma   90.00
#
_symmetry.space_group_name_H-M   'P 1'
#
loop_
_entity.id
_entity.type
_entity.pdbx_description
1 polymer ?
#
loop_
_entity_poly.entity_id
_entity_poly.type
_entity_poly.pdbx_seq_one_letter_code
_entity_poly.pdbx_strand_id
1 'polypeptide(L)'
;MTETNLEALAVVLALATYCREQIYWARDIQFIFVDNGLIGLTAYLAQYHQHHHSFLKSDKLNFHSGAIVGAFAVKVDGLLFDTVNIEHNMINGLLPNLDLINLMAKLADKYGVIPEVFNHGYQVSWWDLAETTSKAMLSQAFNEKEGLHSIFGPYGIQAVTIHVKNIMEGHASLTDLGRICEGALRFIF
;
A
#
# COMPACT_ATOMS: atom_id res chain seq x y z
N MET A 1 -7.72 -8.80 15.81
CA MET A 1 -6.62 -7.88 15.50
C MET A 1 -5.34 -8.59 15.89
N THR A 2 -4.62 -9.16 14.93
CA THR A 2 -3.29 -9.76 15.18
C THR A 2 -2.30 -8.64 15.51
N GLU A 3 -1.32 -8.89 16.37
CA GLU A 3 -0.37 -7.89 16.90
C GLU A 3 0.31 -7.04 15.80
N THR A 4 0.45 -7.60 14.60
CA THR A 4 1.06 -7.02 13.39
C THR A 4 0.39 -5.73 12.85
N ASN A 5 -0.79 -5.33 13.33
CA ASN A 5 -1.51 -4.15 12.81
C ASN A 5 -1.34 -2.88 13.64
N LEU A 6 -0.86 -2.98 14.89
CA LEU A 6 -0.81 -1.82 15.79
C LEU A 6 0.25 -0.79 15.36
N GLU A 7 1.40 -1.26 14.88
CA GLU A 7 2.50 -0.40 14.45
C GLU A 7 2.12 0.39 13.19
N ALA A 8 1.56 -0.31 12.19
CA ALA A 8 1.01 0.32 10.98
C ALA A 8 -0.07 1.35 11.33
N LEU A 9 -1.00 0.99 12.23
CA LEU A 9 -2.06 1.88 12.69
C LEU A 9 -1.49 3.13 13.38
N ALA A 10 -0.50 2.96 14.26
CA ALA A 10 0.15 4.07 14.95
C ALA A 10 0.84 5.03 13.98
N VAL A 11 1.57 4.50 12.98
CA VAL A 11 2.22 5.32 11.94
C VAL A 11 1.19 6.08 11.10
N VAL A 12 0.12 5.42 10.66
CA VAL A 12 -0.92 6.06 9.84
C VAL A 12 -1.70 7.12 10.64
N LEU A 13 -1.98 6.88 11.92
CA LEU A 13 -2.61 7.88 12.80
C LEU A 13 -1.69 9.07 13.08
N ALA A 14 -0.39 8.83 13.30
CA ALA A 14 0.60 9.88 13.44
C ALA A 14 0.70 10.71 12.16
N LEU A 15 0.73 10.05 10.99
CA LEU A 15 0.72 10.71 9.69
C LEU A 15 -0.55 11.53 9.47
N ALA A 16 -1.73 11.01 9.81
CA ALA A 16 -2.99 11.74 9.72
C ALA A 16 -2.98 13.00 10.59
N THR A 17 -2.45 12.89 11.82
CA THR A 17 -2.29 14.02 12.74
C THR A 17 -1.35 15.07 12.15
N TYR A 18 -0.21 14.63 11.62
CA TYR A 18 0.75 15.51 10.95
C TYR A 18 0.15 16.20 9.72
N CYS A 19 -0.52 15.45 8.83
CA CYS A 19 -1.15 16.01 7.64
C CYS A 19 -2.19 17.09 7.98
N ARG A 20 -2.94 16.92 9.07
CA ARG A 20 -3.93 17.89 9.54
C ARG A 20 -3.31 19.23 9.94
N GLU A 21 -2.08 19.23 10.42
CA GLU A 21 -1.37 20.45 10.84
C GLU A 21 -0.73 21.21 9.67
N GLN A 22 -0.58 20.56 8.51
CA GLN A 22 0.01 21.18 7.32
C GLN A 22 -1.06 21.81 6.41
N ILE A 23 -0.81 23.04 5.95
CA ILE A 23 -1.75 23.81 5.11
C ILE A 23 -1.48 23.73 3.60
N TYR A 24 -0.45 23.00 3.18
CA TYR A 24 0.07 23.05 1.80
C TYR A 24 -0.26 21.82 0.94
N TRP A 25 -1.20 20.97 1.36
CA TRP A 25 -1.59 19.82 0.55
C TRP A 25 -2.33 20.28 -0.71
N ALA A 26 -1.83 19.85 -1.87
CA ALA A 26 -2.41 20.21 -3.16
C ALA A 26 -3.68 19.39 -3.51
N ARG A 27 -3.96 18.33 -2.74
CA ARG A 27 -5.02 17.35 -3.00
C ARG A 27 -5.68 16.92 -1.69
N ASP A 28 -6.89 16.41 -1.80
CA ASP A 28 -7.59 15.78 -0.68
C ASP A 28 -6.93 14.45 -0.30
N ILE A 29 -6.60 14.28 0.98
CA ILE A 29 -6.01 13.06 1.52
C ILE A 29 -7.05 12.33 2.36
N GLN A 30 -7.26 11.05 2.06
CA GLN A 30 -8.22 10.19 2.76
C GLN A 30 -7.46 9.12 3.56
N PHE A 31 -7.72 9.07 4.86
CA PHE A 31 -7.24 8.00 5.73
C PHE A 31 -8.38 7.01 5.99
N ILE A 32 -8.19 5.76 5.59
CA ILE A 32 -9.22 4.72 5.72
C ILE A 32 -8.72 3.67 6.71
N PHE A 33 -9.42 3.57 7.84
CA PHE A 33 -9.21 2.52 8.84
C PHE A 33 -10.31 1.50 8.68
N VAL A 34 -9.92 0.29 8.32
CA VAL A 34 -10.86 -0.73 7.87
C VAL A 34 -11.01 -1.82 8.92
N ASP A 35 -12.26 -2.09 9.31
CA ASP A 35 -12.59 -3.29 10.06
C ASP A 35 -12.88 -4.46 9.11
N ASN A 36 -12.58 -5.68 9.54
CA ASN A 36 -12.76 -6.91 8.75
C ASN A 36 -11.97 -6.96 7.42
N GLY A 37 -10.85 -6.24 7.33
CA GLY A 37 -9.89 -6.33 6.23
C GLY A 37 -10.50 -6.02 4.85
N LEU A 38 -10.41 -6.96 3.91
CA LEU A 38 -10.87 -6.74 2.53
C LEU A 38 -12.38 -6.50 2.42
N ILE A 39 -13.19 -7.08 3.30
CA ILE A 39 -14.66 -6.95 3.24
C ILE A 39 -15.07 -5.52 3.57
N GLY A 40 -14.53 -4.94 4.64
CA GLY A 40 -14.84 -3.57 5.04
C GLY A 40 -14.39 -2.55 4.00
N LEU A 41 -13.23 -2.76 3.39
CA LEU A 41 -12.74 -1.87 2.34
C LEU A 41 -13.54 -2.02 1.04
N THR A 42 -13.97 -3.24 0.70
CA THR A 42 -14.90 -3.47 -0.42
C THR A 42 -16.23 -2.74 -0.19
N ALA A 43 -16.75 -2.76 1.04
CA ALA A 43 -17.94 -2.01 1.42
C ALA A 43 -17.77 -0.50 1.24
N TYR A 44 -16.63 0.03 1.70
CA TYR A 44 -16.28 1.42 1.53
C TYR A 44 -16.22 1.83 0.04
N LEU A 45 -15.47 1.09 -0.78
CA LEU A 45 -15.31 1.40 -2.21
C LEU A 45 -16.63 1.26 -2.97
N ALA A 46 -17.42 0.23 -2.68
CA ALA A 46 -18.74 0.05 -3.29
C ALA A 46 -19.63 1.28 -3.02
N GLN A 47 -19.68 1.74 -1.77
CA GLN A 47 -20.45 2.93 -1.40
C GLN A 47 -19.87 4.22 -2.01
N TYR A 48 -18.54 4.35 -2.07
CA TYR A 48 -17.86 5.51 -2.66
C TYR A 48 -18.20 5.68 -4.14
N HIS A 49 -18.23 4.56 -4.87
CA HIS A 49 -18.57 4.51 -6.30
C HIS A 49 -20.06 4.32 -6.59
N GLN A 50 -20.92 4.36 -5.55
CA GLN A 50 -22.37 4.14 -5.65
C GLN A 50 -22.76 2.79 -6.28
N HIS A 51 -21.86 1.81 -6.22
CA HIS A 51 -22.10 0.44 -6.64
C HIS A 51 -22.78 -0.34 -5.50
N HIS A 52 -23.92 -0.97 -5.81
CA HIS A 52 -24.69 -1.73 -4.83
C HIS A 52 -24.44 -3.23 -5.05
N HIS A 53 -23.95 -3.92 -4.01
CA HIS A 53 -23.78 -5.37 -4.02
C HIS A 53 -24.94 -6.05 -3.29
N SER A 54 -25.55 -7.06 -3.90
CA SER A 54 -26.69 -7.79 -3.30
C SER A 54 -26.37 -8.48 -1.97
N PHE A 55 -25.10 -8.78 -1.72
CA PHE A 55 -24.63 -9.52 -0.54
C PHE A 55 -23.89 -8.66 0.48
N LEU A 56 -23.74 -7.36 0.22
CA LEU A 56 -22.96 -6.47 1.07
C LEU A 56 -23.78 -5.22 1.36
N LYS A 57 -24.08 -5.03 2.65
CA LYS A 57 -24.85 -3.89 3.15
C LYS A 57 -23.89 -2.90 3.78
N SER A 58 -23.77 -1.72 3.18
CA SER A 58 -23.00 -0.59 3.68
C SER A 58 -23.91 0.57 4.03
N ASP A 59 -23.57 1.30 5.08
CA ASP A 59 -24.22 2.58 5.36
C ASP A 59 -23.77 3.64 4.34
N LYS A 60 -24.63 4.62 4.09
CA LYS A 60 -24.29 5.71 3.16
C LYS A 60 -23.14 6.53 3.72
N LEU A 61 -22.17 6.83 2.85
CA LEU A 61 -21.12 7.80 3.17
C LEU A 61 -21.74 9.20 3.24
N ASN A 62 -21.59 9.85 4.39
CA ASN A 62 -22.08 11.23 4.58
C ASN A 62 -21.31 12.24 3.72
N PHE A 63 -20.05 11.93 3.41
CA PHE A 63 -19.15 12.73 2.61
C PHE A 63 -18.30 11.82 1.73
N HIS A 64 -18.05 12.24 0.50
CA HIS A 64 -17.01 11.67 -0.36
C HIS A 64 -16.31 12.83 -1.08
N SER A 65 -15.02 12.67 -1.37
CA SER A 65 -14.26 13.62 -2.19
C SER A 65 -14.45 13.28 -3.68
N GLY A 66 -13.66 13.88 -4.56
CA GLY A 66 -13.61 13.59 -5.99
C GLY A 66 -13.08 12.19 -6.31
N ALA A 67 -12.57 11.99 -7.52
CA ALA A 67 -12.02 10.70 -7.90
C ALA A 67 -10.78 10.33 -7.06
N ILE A 68 -10.72 9.10 -6.55
CA ILE A 68 -9.52 8.57 -5.90
C ILE A 68 -8.52 8.23 -7.01
N VAL A 69 -7.39 8.93 -7.06
CA VAL A 69 -6.37 8.73 -8.12
C VAL A 69 -5.42 7.59 -7.77
N GLY A 70 -5.08 7.48 -6.48
CA GLY A 70 -4.22 6.41 -5.99
C GLY A 70 -4.38 6.18 -4.50
N ALA A 71 -3.89 5.04 -4.05
CA ALA A 71 -3.92 4.61 -2.67
C ALA A 71 -2.65 3.82 -2.34
N PHE A 72 -2.32 3.72 -1.06
CA PHE A 72 -1.38 2.71 -0.59
C PHE A 72 -1.81 2.22 0.78
N ALA A 73 -1.49 0.97 1.09
CA ALA A 73 -1.64 0.44 2.45
C ALA A 73 -0.27 0.24 3.09
N VAL A 74 -0.24 0.27 4.41
CA VAL A 74 0.97 0.11 5.22
C VAL A 74 0.86 -1.19 6.00
N LYS A 75 1.90 -2.02 5.92
CA LYS A 75 2.04 -3.24 6.68
C LYS A 75 3.41 -3.23 7.34
N VAL A 76 3.44 -3.53 8.63
CA VAL A 76 4.66 -3.44 9.45
C VAL A 76 4.88 -4.77 10.15
N ASP A 77 6.10 -5.28 10.04
CA ASP A 77 6.57 -6.46 10.77
C ASP A 77 7.77 -6.05 11.65
N GLY A 78 7.46 -5.40 12.78
CA GLY A 78 8.44 -4.97 13.78
C GLY A 78 8.74 -3.47 13.79
N LEU A 79 9.27 -3.00 14.92
CA LEU A 79 9.58 -1.58 15.18
C LEU A 79 10.77 -1.03 14.39
N LEU A 80 11.70 -1.91 14.01
CA LEU A 80 12.90 -1.63 13.24
C LEU A 80 12.89 -2.49 12.00
N PHE A 81 13.22 -1.91 10.85
CA PHE A 81 13.21 -2.58 9.56
C PHE A 81 14.39 -2.14 8.70
N ASP A 82 14.79 -3.00 7.76
CA ASP A 82 15.85 -2.78 6.78
C ASP A 82 15.36 -2.97 5.35
N THR A 83 14.18 -3.57 5.18
CA THR A 83 13.60 -3.91 3.89
C THR A 83 12.16 -3.42 3.75
N VAL A 84 11.80 -2.94 2.55
CA VAL A 84 10.44 -2.60 2.13
C VAL A 84 10.07 -3.48 0.94
N ASN A 85 9.17 -4.45 1.15
CA ASN A 85 8.56 -5.21 0.08
C ASN A 85 7.34 -4.47 -0.47
N ILE A 86 7.32 -4.24 -1.78
CA ILE A 86 6.24 -3.55 -2.49
C ILE A 86 5.30 -4.60 -3.09
N GLU A 87 4.19 -4.84 -2.40
CA GLU A 87 3.12 -5.73 -2.85
C GLU A 87 2.20 -4.95 -3.79
N HIS A 88 1.91 -5.50 -4.96
CA HIS A 88 1.18 -4.78 -6.02
C HIS A 88 0.18 -5.64 -6.81
N ASN A 89 0.01 -6.91 -6.44
CA ASN A 89 -0.95 -7.79 -7.10
C ASN A 89 -2.38 -7.29 -6.87
N MET A 90 -3.16 -7.16 -7.95
CA MET A 90 -4.58 -6.85 -7.84
C MET A 90 -5.48 -7.97 -8.34
N ILE A 91 -6.75 -7.85 -7.99
CA ILE A 91 -7.81 -8.75 -8.42
C ILE A 91 -7.91 -8.78 -9.95
N ASN A 92 -8.16 -9.96 -10.51
CA ASN A 92 -8.26 -10.30 -11.92
C ASN A 92 -6.98 -10.07 -12.74
N GLY A 93 -5.79 -10.13 -12.12
CA GLY A 93 -4.54 -9.92 -12.87
C GLY A 93 -4.28 -8.47 -13.25
N LEU A 94 -5.01 -7.52 -12.65
CA LEU A 94 -4.76 -6.10 -12.80
C LEU A 94 -3.46 -5.74 -12.09
N LEU A 95 -2.76 -4.73 -12.63
CA LEU A 95 -1.51 -4.22 -12.09
C LEU A 95 -1.57 -2.70 -11.98
N PRO A 96 -0.98 -2.11 -10.93
CA PRO A 96 -0.84 -0.66 -10.84
C PRO A 96 0.18 -0.16 -11.85
N ASN A 97 0.14 1.15 -12.08
CA ASN A 97 1.15 1.82 -12.90
C ASN A 97 2.55 1.60 -12.32
N LEU A 98 3.51 1.30 -13.19
CA LEU A 98 4.91 1.10 -12.86
C LEU A 98 5.52 2.32 -12.18
N ASP A 99 5.05 3.52 -12.49
CA ASP A 99 5.55 4.74 -11.84
C ASP A 99 5.27 4.75 -10.33
N LEU A 100 4.14 4.18 -9.88
CA LEU A 100 3.82 4.06 -8.46
C LEU A 100 4.79 3.10 -7.75
N ILE A 101 5.10 1.97 -8.39
CA ILE A 101 6.07 1.00 -7.87
C ILE A 101 7.47 1.63 -7.81
N ASN A 102 7.89 2.28 -8.88
CA ASN A 102 9.18 2.98 -8.97
C ASN A 102 9.30 4.10 -7.93
N LEU A 103 8.22 4.83 -7.67
CA LEU A 103 8.17 5.86 -6.63
C LEU A 103 8.42 5.24 -5.25
N MET A 104 7.71 4.16 -4.90
CA MET A 104 7.90 3.49 -3.62
C MET A 104 9.31 2.95 -3.45
N ALA A 105 9.89 2.36 -4.50
CA ALA A 105 11.25 1.87 -4.49
C ALA A 105 12.28 2.99 -4.26
N LYS A 106 12.12 4.13 -4.96
CA LYS A 106 12.97 5.31 -4.78
C LYS A 106 12.83 5.94 -3.39
N LEU A 107 11.63 5.92 -2.81
CA LEU A 107 11.40 6.41 -1.45
C LEU A 107 12.11 5.51 -0.44
N ALA A 108 12.00 4.19 -0.55
CA ALA A 108 12.71 3.26 0.31
C ALA A 108 14.24 3.48 0.24
N ASP A 109 14.78 3.53 -0.98
CA ASP A 109 16.22 3.77 -1.23
C ASP A 109 16.71 5.10 -0.62
N LYS A 110 15.91 6.17 -0.75
CA LYS A 110 16.21 7.48 -0.17
C LYS A 110 16.39 7.45 1.36
N TYR A 111 15.65 6.59 2.06
CA TYR A 111 15.77 6.42 3.51
C TYR A 111 16.71 5.25 3.90
N GLY A 112 17.48 4.73 2.95
CA GLY A 112 18.46 3.68 3.16
C GLY A 112 17.84 2.30 3.44
N VAL A 113 16.63 2.06 2.96
CA VAL A 113 15.87 0.82 3.16
C VAL A 113 15.85 0.07 1.83
N ILE A 114 16.10 -1.24 1.86
CA ILE A 114 16.22 -2.05 0.65
C ILE A 114 14.83 -2.23 0.03
N PRO A 115 14.56 -1.72 -1.18
CA PRO A 115 13.30 -1.99 -1.86
C PRO A 115 13.32 -3.40 -2.47
N GLU A 116 12.26 -4.15 -2.20
CA GLU A 116 12.01 -5.46 -2.79
C GLU A 116 10.69 -5.46 -3.54
N VAL A 117 10.63 -6.24 -4.62
CA VAL A 117 9.39 -6.59 -5.30
C VAL A 117 9.31 -8.11 -5.32
N PHE A 118 8.20 -8.69 -4.86
CA PHE A 118 8.08 -10.14 -4.62
C PHE A 118 9.16 -10.73 -3.69
N ASN A 119 9.60 -9.98 -2.67
CA ASN A 119 10.69 -10.36 -1.76
C ASN A 119 12.05 -10.59 -2.45
N HIS A 120 12.30 -9.88 -3.56
CA HIS A 120 13.60 -9.90 -4.25
C HIS A 120 14.09 -8.47 -4.45
N GLY A 121 15.36 -8.24 -4.10
CA GLY A 121 16.05 -6.97 -4.30
C GLY A 121 16.55 -6.78 -5.73
N TYR A 122 17.41 -5.78 -5.94
CA TYR A 122 17.98 -5.43 -7.24
C TYR A 122 18.82 -6.56 -7.84
N GLN A 123 18.54 -6.95 -9.09
CA GLN A 123 19.13 -8.11 -9.76
C GLN A 123 19.99 -7.72 -10.96
N VAL A 124 21.16 -8.35 -11.08
CA VAL A 124 22.17 -8.04 -12.12
C VAL A 124 22.18 -9.11 -13.23
N SER A 125 21.67 -10.31 -12.97
CA SER A 125 21.69 -11.44 -13.91
C SER A 125 20.35 -11.66 -14.63
N TRP A 126 20.42 -12.13 -15.88
CA TRP A 126 19.25 -12.53 -16.67
C TRP A 126 18.45 -13.68 -16.03
N TRP A 127 19.12 -14.59 -15.33
CA TRP A 127 18.47 -15.71 -14.64
C TRP A 127 17.65 -15.22 -13.44
N ASP A 128 18.20 -14.26 -12.70
CA ASP A 128 17.52 -13.64 -11.56
C ASP A 128 16.25 -12.91 -12.05
N LEU A 129 16.34 -12.18 -13.17
CA LEU A 129 15.19 -11.52 -13.80
C LEU A 129 14.10 -12.53 -14.21
N ALA A 130 14.49 -13.65 -14.81
CA ALA A 130 13.57 -14.71 -15.21
C ALA A 130 12.91 -15.35 -13.99
N GLU A 131 13.66 -15.55 -12.89
CA GLU A 131 13.14 -16.06 -11.64
C GLU A 131 12.12 -15.10 -11.00
N THR A 132 12.44 -13.81 -10.93
CA THR A 132 11.52 -12.78 -10.42
C THR A 132 10.27 -12.69 -11.27
N THR A 133 10.41 -12.71 -12.60
CA THR A 133 9.26 -12.68 -13.51
C THR A 133 8.39 -13.93 -13.35
N SER A 134 9.00 -15.11 -13.20
CA SER A 134 8.26 -16.35 -12.98
C SER A 134 7.53 -16.34 -11.63
N LYS A 135 8.19 -15.86 -10.57
CA LYS A 135 7.57 -15.67 -9.25
C LYS A 135 6.44 -14.65 -9.29
N ALA A 136 6.60 -13.56 -10.01
CA ALA A 136 5.56 -12.56 -10.24
C ALA A 136 4.33 -13.18 -10.89
N MET A 137 4.53 -13.93 -11.99
CA MET A 137 3.45 -14.63 -12.69
C MET A 137 2.76 -15.67 -11.80
N LEU A 138 3.52 -16.46 -11.04
CA LEU A 138 2.97 -17.46 -10.12
C LEU A 138 2.22 -16.79 -8.96
N SER A 139 2.79 -15.75 -8.36
CA SER A 139 2.16 -14.99 -7.28
C SER A 139 0.85 -14.36 -7.77
N GLN A 140 0.85 -13.75 -8.95
CA GLN A 140 -0.36 -13.16 -9.53
C GLN A 140 -1.42 -14.22 -9.87
N ALA A 141 -1.01 -15.43 -10.28
CA ALA A 141 -1.92 -16.51 -10.61
C ALA A 141 -2.57 -17.16 -9.38
N PHE A 142 -1.84 -17.28 -8.26
CA PHE A 142 -2.28 -18.04 -7.10
C PHE A 142 -2.57 -17.19 -5.86
N ASN A 143 -2.02 -15.97 -5.78
CA ASN A 143 -2.13 -15.05 -4.65
C ASN A 143 -2.66 -13.68 -5.10
N GLU A 144 -3.89 -13.70 -5.61
CA GLU A 144 -4.60 -12.53 -6.14
C GLU A 144 -4.90 -11.46 -5.06
N LYS A 145 -4.98 -11.86 -3.79
CA LYS A 145 -5.37 -10.99 -2.65
C LYS A 145 -4.27 -10.89 -1.62
N GLU A 146 -3.12 -10.39 -2.04
CA GLU A 146 -1.92 -10.27 -1.21
C GLU A 146 -2.08 -9.23 -0.08
N GLY A 147 -2.80 -8.14 -0.33
CA GLY A 147 -3.05 -7.09 0.66
C GLY A 147 -4.30 -6.25 0.39
N LEU A 148 -4.51 -5.22 1.22
CA LEU A 148 -5.67 -4.32 1.07
C LEU A 148 -5.68 -3.59 -0.28
N HIS A 149 -4.51 -3.39 -0.89
CA HIS A 149 -4.36 -2.76 -2.19
C HIS A 149 -5.05 -3.52 -3.34
N SER A 150 -5.20 -4.85 -3.22
CA SER A 150 -5.62 -5.69 -4.34
C SER A 150 -7.04 -5.39 -4.85
N ILE A 151 -7.92 -4.87 -3.98
CA ILE A 151 -9.32 -4.59 -4.33
C ILE A 151 -9.56 -3.22 -4.99
N PHE A 152 -8.53 -2.37 -5.07
CA PHE A 152 -8.64 -1.05 -5.71
C PHE A 152 -8.65 -1.16 -7.25
N GLY A 153 -8.05 -2.23 -7.80
CA GLY A 153 -7.93 -2.45 -9.25
C GLY A 153 -9.27 -2.38 -10.01
N PRO A 154 -10.33 -3.09 -9.60
CA PRO A 154 -11.64 -3.02 -10.24
C PRO A 154 -12.27 -1.62 -10.32
N TYR A 155 -11.84 -0.68 -9.46
CA TYR A 155 -12.31 0.71 -9.44
C TYR A 155 -11.41 1.67 -10.24
N GLY A 156 -10.37 1.16 -10.91
CA GLY A 156 -9.40 1.96 -11.65
C GLY A 156 -8.44 2.76 -10.77
N ILE A 157 -8.39 2.45 -9.47
CA ILE A 157 -7.55 3.16 -8.49
C ILE A 157 -6.18 2.50 -8.44
N GLN A 158 -5.12 3.28 -8.61
CA GLN A 158 -3.74 2.78 -8.58
C GLN A 158 -3.32 2.55 -7.12
N ALA A 159 -3.03 1.30 -6.74
CA ALA A 159 -2.72 0.98 -5.34
C ALA A 159 -1.60 -0.04 -5.16
N VAL A 160 -0.85 0.12 -4.07
CA VAL A 160 0.22 -0.80 -3.63
C VAL A 160 0.18 -0.96 -2.11
N THR A 161 0.80 -2.01 -1.57
CA THR A 161 1.07 -2.13 -0.13
C THR A 161 2.57 -2.06 0.12
N ILE A 162 2.95 -1.15 1.02
CA ILE A 162 4.30 -1.01 1.54
C ILE A 162 4.38 -1.94 2.75
N HIS A 163 5.13 -3.03 2.61
CA HIS A 163 5.34 -4.00 3.67
C HIS A 163 6.76 -3.91 4.18
N VAL A 164 6.95 -3.29 5.35
CA VAL A 164 8.27 -3.22 5.98
C VAL A 164 8.58 -4.48 6.77
N LYS A 165 9.82 -4.96 6.67
CA LYS A 165 10.29 -6.19 7.29
C LYS A 165 11.69 -5.99 7.86
N ASN A 166 12.02 -6.78 8.87
CA ASN A 166 13.36 -6.90 9.41
C ASN A 166 13.97 -8.24 8.96
N ILE A 167 14.86 -8.22 7.97
CA ILE A 167 15.47 -9.42 7.40
C ILE A 167 16.86 -9.67 8.01
N MET A 168 17.68 -8.62 8.16
CA MET A 168 19.02 -8.71 8.70
C MET A 168 19.09 -8.04 10.08
N GLU A 169 19.29 -6.72 10.10
CA GLU A 169 19.40 -5.91 11.31
C GLU A 169 18.78 -4.54 11.01
N GLY A 170 17.48 -4.44 11.24
CA GLY A 170 16.71 -3.22 10.98
C GLY A 170 17.32 -1.97 11.62
N HIS A 171 17.65 -0.98 10.79
CA HIS A 171 18.16 0.32 11.22
C HIS A 171 17.13 1.45 11.05
N ALA A 172 16.14 1.28 10.17
CA ALA A 172 15.09 2.26 9.94
C ALA A 172 13.97 2.10 10.97
N SER A 173 13.46 3.24 11.45
CA SER A 173 12.44 3.30 12.49
C SER A 173 11.04 3.55 11.92
N LEU A 174 10.00 3.36 12.73
CA LEU A 174 8.63 3.77 12.37
C LEU A 174 8.50 5.26 11.98
N THR A 175 9.42 6.12 12.45
CA THR A 175 9.46 7.53 12.04
C THR A 175 9.89 7.66 10.58
N ASP A 176 10.84 6.84 10.14
CA ASP A 176 11.31 6.81 8.75
C ASP A 176 10.22 6.23 7.83
N LEU A 177 9.46 5.25 8.32
CA LEU A 177 8.24 4.79 7.62
C LEU A 177 7.20 5.92 7.46
N GLY A 178 6.99 6.72 8.50
CA GLY A 178 6.13 7.91 8.42
C GLY A 178 6.60 8.89 7.34
N ARG A 179 7.91 9.12 7.21
CA ARG A 179 8.52 9.97 6.17
C ARG A 179 8.43 9.37 4.77
N ILE A 180 8.53 8.05 4.64
CA ILE A 180 8.26 7.33 3.37
C ILE A 180 6.81 7.56 2.96
N CYS A 181 5.86 7.35 3.88
CA CYS A 181 4.43 7.54 3.62
C CYS A 181 4.08 9.00 3.29
N GLU A 182 4.68 9.97 3.99
CA GLU A 182 4.56 11.39 3.66
C GLU A 182 5.08 11.67 2.24
N GLY A 183 6.24 11.11 1.88
CA GLY A 183 6.78 11.21 0.53
C GLY A 183 5.80 10.66 -0.50
N ALA A 184 5.22 9.49 -0.26
CA ALA A 184 4.22 8.89 -1.14
C ALA A 184 2.99 9.82 -1.33
N LEU A 185 2.44 10.37 -0.24
CA LEU A 185 1.30 11.30 -0.30
C LEU A 185 1.59 12.56 -1.13
N ARG A 186 2.84 13.06 -1.14
CA ARG A 186 3.23 14.24 -1.94
C ARG A 186 3.37 13.94 -3.43
N PHE A 187 3.66 12.69 -3.80
CA PHE A 187 4.00 12.31 -5.18
C PHE A 187 2.89 11.57 -5.93
N ILE A 188 1.89 11.02 -5.24
CA ILE A 188 0.76 10.38 -5.91
C ILE A 188 0.02 11.43 -6.76
N PHE A 189 0.04 11.16 -8.06
CA PHE A 189 -0.09 12.08 -9.19
C PHE A 189 -1.21 13.11 -9.10
#